data_AF-A0A9D4G2H7-F1
#
_entry.id   AF-A0A9D4G2H7-F1
#
_cell.length_a   1.000
_cell.length_b   1.000
_cell.length_c   1.000
_cell.angle_alpha   90.00
_cell.angle_beta   90.00
_cell.angle_gamma   90.00
#
_symmetry.space_group_name_H-M   'P 1'
#
loop_
_entity.id
_entity.type
_entity.pdbx_description
1 polymer ?
#
loop_
_entity_poly.entity_id
_entity_poly.type
_entity_poly.pdbx_seq_one_letter_code
_entity_poly.pdbx_strand_id
1 'polypeptide(L)'
;MTLLKTRLLHLQVCTTEKCEVPAGCEVLVNSKVKGDVAEREGFLVQDSKFVEQHSMLVARVLVDCGNTFHARILNPNSSAVMIPKGTVIALFEPIQEIAEYDSNEDSTVYRVT
;
A
#
# COMPACT_ATOMS: atom_id res chain seq x y z
N MET A 1 14.76 -29.83 -5.65
CA MET A 1 14.66 -28.53 -4.97
C MET A 1 13.50 -27.77 -5.59
N THR A 2 12.35 -27.81 -4.94
CA THR A 2 11.13 -27.16 -5.42
C THR A 2 11.19 -25.70 -4.97
N LEU A 3 11.40 -24.77 -5.90
CA LEU A 3 11.16 -23.35 -5.67
C LEU A 3 9.68 -23.19 -5.35
N LEU A 4 9.33 -23.21 -4.06
CA LEU A 4 8.04 -22.69 -3.61
C LEU A 4 8.01 -21.23 -4.08
N LYS A 5 7.25 -20.95 -5.14
CA LYS A 5 6.73 -19.61 -5.41
C LYS A 5 5.96 -19.22 -4.15
N THR A 6 6.62 -18.58 -3.21
CA THR A 6 5.97 -17.90 -2.09
C THR A 6 5.06 -16.88 -2.74
N ARG A 7 3.78 -17.22 -2.89
CA ARG A 7 2.77 -16.24 -3.25
C ARG A 7 2.80 -15.24 -2.10
N LEU A 8 3.37 -14.06 -2.34
CA LEU A 8 3.13 -12.90 -1.50
C LEU A 8 1.61 -12.77 -1.37
N LEU A 9 1.10 -13.18 -0.20
CA LEU A 9 -0.30 -13.04 0.15
C LEU A 9 -0.50 -11.56 0.41
N HIS A 10 -0.84 -10.82 -0.65
CA HIS A 10 -1.25 -9.45 -0.52
C HIS A 10 -2.50 -9.38 0.36
N LEU A 11 -2.39 -8.73 1.51
CA LEU A 11 -3.53 -8.50 2.39
C LEU A 11 -4.36 -7.34 1.85
N GLN A 12 -5.68 -7.40 2.00
CA GLN A 12 -6.56 -6.35 1.47
C GLN A 12 -6.56 -5.13 2.38
N VAL A 13 -6.53 -3.94 1.80
CA VAL A 13 -6.71 -2.67 2.51
C VAL A 13 -8.10 -2.13 2.21
N CYS A 14 -8.88 -1.92 3.27
CA CYS A 14 -10.27 -1.52 3.17
C CYS A 14 -10.51 -0.16 3.85
N THR A 15 -11.40 0.65 3.28
CA THR A 15 -11.92 1.86 3.95
C THR A 15 -12.67 1.47 5.23
N THR A 16 -12.52 2.27 6.29
CA THR A 16 -13.25 2.06 7.56
C THR A 16 -14.53 2.87 7.66
N GLU A 17 -14.74 3.78 6.72
CA GLU A 17 -15.88 4.69 6.64
C GLU A 17 -16.28 4.96 5.20
N LYS A 18 -17.47 5.53 5.03
CA LYS A 18 -17.93 6.04 3.73
C LYS A 18 -17.26 7.38 3.48
N CYS A 19 -16.75 7.59 2.27
CA CYS A 19 -16.03 8.81 1.89
C CYS A 19 -16.53 9.34 0.54
N GLU A 20 -16.60 10.65 0.40
CA GLU A 20 -16.76 11.33 -0.88
C GLU A 20 -15.38 11.86 -1.32
N VAL A 21 -14.99 11.57 -2.55
CA VAL A 21 -13.78 12.16 -3.15
C VAL A 21 -14.22 13.16 -4.23
N PRO A 22 -14.10 14.48 -4.00
CA PRO A 22 -14.48 15.48 -4.99
C PRO A 22 -13.68 15.35 -6.29
N ALA A 23 -14.24 15.85 -7.39
CA ALA A 23 -13.60 15.84 -8.70
C ALA A 23 -12.25 16.59 -8.67
N GLY A 24 -11.19 15.97 -9.20
CA GLY A 24 -9.85 16.56 -9.26
C GLY A 24 -9.14 16.70 -7.91
N CYS A 25 -9.73 16.21 -6.81
CA CYS A 25 -9.17 16.33 -5.47
C CYS A 25 -8.50 15.04 -5.00
N GLU A 26 -7.55 15.21 -4.08
CA GLU A 26 -7.00 14.14 -3.26
C GLU A 26 -7.58 14.22 -1.85
N VAL A 27 -7.89 13.07 -1.26
CA VAL A 27 -8.35 12.98 0.13
C VAL A 27 -7.61 11.89 0.90
N LEU A 28 -7.56 12.05 2.21
CA LEU A 28 -7.11 11.03 3.15
C LEU A 28 -8.32 10.22 3.62
N VAL A 29 -8.26 8.90 3.44
CA VAL A 29 -9.34 7.98 3.81
C VAL A 29 -8.87 7.05 4.91
N ASN A 30 -9.59 7.02 6.02
CA ASN A 30 -9.34 6.06 7.10
C ASN A 30 -9.49 4.64 6.57
N SER A 31 -8.43 3.85 6.77
CA SER A 31 -8.25 2.54 6.16
C SER A 31 -7.61 1.58 7.15
N LYS A 32 -7.78 0.28 6.90
CA LYS A 32 -7.13 -0.78 7.68
C LYS A 32 -6.79 -1.96 6.79
N VAL A 33 -5.78 -2.73 7.20
CA VAL A 33 -5.54 -4.06 6.63
C VAL A 33 -6.63 -5.02 7.13
N LYS A 34 -7.12 -5.88 6.24
CA LYS A 34 -8.08 -6.93 6.54
C LYS A 34 -7.34 -8.25 6.78
N GLY A 35 -7.41 -8.73 8.02
CA GLY A 35 -6.74 -9.95 8.47
C GLY A 35 -5.67 -9.64 9.51
N ASP A 36 -5.03 -10.69 10.03
CA ASP A 36 -3.93 -10.56 10.97
C ASP A 36 -2.65 -10.25 10.17
N VAL A 37 -1.98 -9.15 10.52
CA VAL A 37 -0.71 -8.78 9.90
C VAL A 37 0.42 -9.13 10.86
N ALA A 38 1.30 -10.04 10.42
CA ALA A 38 2.48 -10.40 11.21
C ALA A 38 3.56 -9.30 11.14
N GLU A 39 3.66 -8.64 9.99
CA GLU A 39 4.63 -7.56 9.74
C GLU A 39 3.99 -6.20 9.96
N ARG A 40 4.72 -5.31 10.60
CA ARG A 40 4.19 -4.01 10.98
C ARG A 40 4.24 -2.99 9.85
N GLU A 41 5.20 -3.10 8.94
CA GLU A 41 5.43 -2.13 7.87
C GLU A 41 5.26 -2.76 6.49
N GLY A 42 4.76 -1.97 5.55
CA GLY A 42 4.54 -2.44 4.18
C GLY A 42 4.17 -1.31 3.24
N PHE A 43 4.26 -1.59 1.94
CA PHE A 43 3.76 -0.68 0.91
C PHE A 43 2.28 -0.89 0.65
N LEU A 44 1.57 0.22 0.46
CA LEU A 44 0.27 0.21 -0.19
C LEU A 44 0.45 0.09 -1.69
N VAL A 45 -0.07 -0.99 -2.27
CA VAL A 45 -0.11 -1.23 -3.71
C VAL A 45 -1.55 -1.06 -4.17
N GLN A 46 -1.78 -0.23 -5.17
CA GLN A 46 -3.12 0.02 -5.70
C GLN A 46 -3.81 -1.28 -6.15
N ASP A 47 -5.07 -1.48 -5.76
CA ASP A 47 -5.87 -2.62 -6.22
C ASP A 47 -6.42 -2.33 -7.63
N SER A 48 -6.17 -3.22 -8.59
CA SER A 48 -6.58 -2.98 -9.98
C SER A 48 -8.09 -2.92 -10.15
N LYS A 49 -8.85 -3.70 -9.38
CA LYS A 49 -10.32 -3.71 -9.46
C LYS A 49 -10.90 -2.41 -8.95
N PHE A 50 -10.32 -1.84 -7.89
CA PHE A 50 -10.71 -0.51 -7.41
C PHE A 50 -10.57 0.55 -8.50
N VAL A 51 -9.46 0.52 -9.25
CA VAL A 51 -9.21 1.45 -10.36
C VAL A 51 -10.19 1.24 -11.49
N GLU A 52 -10.43 0.00 -11.89
CA GLU A 52 -11.38 -0.34 -12.96
C GLU A 52 -12.82 0.07 -12.62
N GLN A 53 -13.21 -0.07 -11.35
CA GLN A 53 -14.58 0.20 -10.91
C GLN A 53 -14.85 1.67 -10.63
N HIS A 54 -13.86 2.38 -10.10
CA HIS A 54 -14.04 3.74 -9.61
C HIS A 54 -13.23 4.81 -10.35
N SER A 55 -12.31 4.41 -11.24
CA SER A 55 -11.40 5.31 -11.95
C SER A 55 -10.65 6.24 -10.99
N MET A 56 -10.21 5.73 -9.84
CA MET A 56 -9.46 6.45 -8.82
C MET A 56 -8.07 5.86 -8.64
N LEU A 57 -7.14 6.68 -8.14
CA LEU A 57 -5.77 6.30 -7.88
C LEU A 57 -5.49 6.28 -6.38
N VAL A 58 -4.67 5.35 -5.93
CA VAL A 58 -4.21 5.26 -4.55
C VAL A 58 -2.70 5.44 -4.52
N ALA A 59 -2.22 6.36 -3.67
CA ALA A 59 -0.79 6.63 -3.58
C ALA A 59 -0.04 5.39 -3.05
N ARG A 60 1.06 5.03 -3.71
CA ARG A 60 2.00 4.04 -3.19
C ARG A 60 2.82 4.67 -2.07
N VAL A 61 2.56 4.26 -0.84
CA VAL A 61 3.21 4.79 0.36
C VAL A 61 3.61 3.66 1.30
N LEU A 62 4.70 3.86 2.03
CA LEU A 62 5.08 3.02 3.16
C LEU A 62 4.14 3.34 4.33
N VAL A 63 3.57 2.31 4.94
CA VAL A 63 2.66 2.45 6.10
C VAL A 63 3.04 1.50 7.21
N ASP A 64 2.86 1.96 8.44
CA ASP A 64 2.79 1.13 9.65
C ASP A 64 1.32 0.71 9.84
N CYS A 65 1.06 -0.60 9.74
CA CYS A 65 -0.28 -1.18 9.77
C CYS A 65 -0.72 -1.69 11.15
N GLY A 66 -0.01 -1.30 12.22
CA GLY A 66 -0.36 -1.68 13.60
C GLY A 66 -1.78 -1.26 14.05
N ASN A 67 -2.45 -0.35 13.33
CA ASN A 67 -3.82 0.11 13.56
C ASN A 67 -4.47 0.60 12.23
N THR A 68 -5.50 1.45 12.34
CA THR A 68 -6.00 2.26 11.23
C THR A 68 -4.96 3.27 10.76
N PHE A 69 -4.86 3.46 9.45
CA PHE A 69 -4.00 4.45 8.80
C PHE A 69 -4.77 5.20 7.72
N HIS A 70 -4.18 6.27 7.17
CA HIS A 70 -4.79 7.04 6.09
C HIS A 70 -4.23 6.62 4.74
N ALA A 71 -5.09 6.13 3.85
CA ALA A 71 -4.76 5.98 2.43
C ALA A 71 -5.03 7.29 1.70
N ARG A 72 -4.11 7.70 0.83
CA ARG A 72 -4.29 8.87 -0.05
C ARG A 72 -4.95 8.42 -1.34
N ILE A 73 -6.14 8.95 -1.63
CA ILE A 73 -6.92 8.63 -2.83
C ILE A 73 -7.09 9.88 -3.66
N LEU A 74 -6.70 9.82 -4.93
CA LEU A 74 -6.90 10.87 -5.93
C LEU A 74 -8.08 10.49 -6.84
N ASN A 75 -9.02 11.42 -7.01
CA ASN A 75 -10.07 11.32 -8.00
C ASN A 75 -9.73 12.16 -9.25
N PRO A 76 -9.22 11.56 -10.33
CA PRO A 76 -8.91 12.27 -11.57
C PRO A 76 -10.15 12.58 -12.42
N ASN A 77 -11.35 12.11 -12.03
CA ASN A 77 -12.57 12.29 -12.81
C ASN A 77 -13.10 13.73 -12.70
N SER A 78 -14.02 14.07 -13.61
CA SER A 78 -14.73 15.36 -13.63
C SER A 78 -15.93 15.41 -12.67
N SER A 79 -16.26 14.31 -12.00
CA SER A 79 -17.34 14.21 -11.03
C SER A 79 -16.86 13.63 -9.70
N ALA A 80 -17.55 13.96 -8.61
CA ALA A 80 -17.29 13.37 -7.31
C ALA A 80 -17.62 11.87 -7.31
N VAL A 81 -16.83 11.09 -6.57
CA VAL A 81 -17.01 9.63 -6.44
C VAL A 81 -17.26 9.27 -4.99
N MET A 82 -18.31 8.47 -4.75
CA MET A 82 -18.61 7.92 -3.43
C MET A 82 -17.93 6.57 -3.24
N ILE A 83 -17.14 6.45 -2.18
CA ILE A 83 -16.52 5.20 -1.74
C ILE A 83 -17.30 4.66 -0.54
N PRO A 84 -17.97 3.50 -0.66
CA PRO A 84 -18.59 2.84 0.48
C PRO A 84 -17.58 2.45 1.56
N LYS A 85 -18.07 2.30 2.80
CA LYS A 85 -17.30 1.66 3.88
C LYS A 85 -17.00 0.20 3.53
N GLY A 86 -15.77 -0.24 3.77
CA GLY A 86 -15.32 -1.61 3.53
C GLY A 86 -14.88 -1.89 2.09
N THR A 87 -14.90 -0.88 1.22
CA THR A 87 -14.36 -1.00 -0.14
C THR A 87 -12.87 -1.32 -0.06
N VAL A 88 -12.44 -2.33 -0.82
CA VAL A 88 -11.02 -2.64 -1.00
C VAL A 88 -10.44 -1.61 -1.97
N ILE A 89 -9.42 -0.87 -1.52
CA ILE A 89 -8.81 0.22 -2.28
C ILE A 89 -7.37 -0.11 -2.70
N ALA A 90 -6.71 -0.96 -1.92
CA ALA A 90 -5.32 -1.30 -2.09
C ALA A 90 -5.04 -2.70 -1.54
N LEU A 91 -3.84 -3.15 -1.80
CA LEU A 91 -3.19 -4.32 -1.29
C LEU A 91 -2.03 -3.88 -0.40
N PHE A 92 -1.79 -4.61 0.68
CA PHE A 92 -0.64 -4.44 1.54
C PHE A 92 0.45 -5.43 1.12
N GLU A 93 1.60 -4.88 0.76
CA GLU A 93 2.81 -5.62 0.41
C GLU A 93 3.82 -5.44 1.55
N PRO A 94 4.04 -6.46 2.39
CA PRO A 94 4.99 -6.37 3.50
C PRO A 94 6.41 -6.07 3.01
N ILE A 95 7.18 -5.28 3.77
CA ILE A 95 8.58 -5.02 3.43
C ILE A 95 9.49 -6.07 4.05
N GLN A 96 10.39 -6.62 3.23
CA GLN A 96 11.45 -7.49 3.75
C GLN A 96 12.58 -6.63 4.33
N GLU A 97 12.85 -6.80 5.63
CA GLU A 97 14.05 -6.24 6.25
C GLU A 97 15.28 -6.94 5.67
N ILE A 98 16.23 -6.16 5.14
CA ILE A 98 17.53 -6.67 4.72
C ILE A 98 18.42 -6.61 5.96
N ALA A 99 18.82 -7.77 6.47
CA ALA A 99 19.77 -7.84 7.59
C ALA A 99 20.99 -6.97 7.29
N GLU A 100 21.37 -6.12 8.25
CA GLU A 100 22.51 -5.21 8.14
C GLU A 100 23.73 -5.96 7.62
N TYR A 101 24.37 -5.40 6.59
CA TYR A 101 25.66 -5.88 6.11
C TYR A 101 26.66 -5.66 7.24
N ASP A 102 27.16 -6.73 7.85
CA ASP A 102 28.22 -6.67 8.85
C ASP A 102 29.44 -6.01 8.20
N SER A 103 29.69 -4.75 8.55
CA SER A 103 30.73 -3.91 7.96
C SER A 103 32.16 -4.31 8.36
N ASN A 104 32.37 -5.56 8.77
CA ASN A 104 33.65 -6.09 9.22
C ASN A 104 34.47 -6.82 8.14
N GLU A 105 34.03 -6.90 6.88
CA GLU A 105 34.88 -7.43 5.79
C GLU A 105 34.86 -6.55 4.53
N ASP A 106 36.03 -5.97 4.24
CA ASP A 106 36.49 -5.33 2.99
C ASP A 106 35.80 -4.06 2.49
N SER A 107 36.26 -2.92 3.05
CA SER A 107 36.17 -1.60 2.42
C SER A 107 37.12 -1.49 1.21
N THR A 108 36.76 -2.11 0.08
CA THR A 108 37.37 -1.75 -1.22
C THR A 108 36.56 -0.62 -1.86
N VAL A 109 36.98 0.62 -1.60
CA VAL A 109 36.44 1.84 -2.21
C VAL A 109 36.85 1.87 -3.69
N TYR A 110 35.90 1.67 -4.61
CA TYR A 110 36.10 2.04 -6.02
C TYR A 110 35.75 3.52 -6.20
N ARG A 111 36.78 4.34 -6.39
CA ARG A 111 36.64 5.74 -6.79
C ARG A 111 36.27 5.77 -8.28
N VAL A 112 35.07 6.23 -8.61
CA VAL A 112 34.71 6.55 -10.00
C VAL A 112 35.19 7.98 -10.26
N THR A 113 36.27 8.10 -11.05
CA THR A 113 36.68 9.34 -11.74
C THR A 113 36.25 9.29 -13.19
#